data_AF-A0A1R3KUM9-F1
#
_entry.id   AF-A0A1R3KUM9-F1
#
_cell.length_a   1.000
_cell.length_b   1.000
_cell.length_c   1.000
_cell.angle_alpha   90.00
_cell.angle_beta   90.00
_cell.angle_gamma   90.00
#
_symmetry.space_group_name_H-M   'P 1'
#
loop_
_entity.id
_entity.type
_entity.pdbx_description
1 polymer ?
#
loop_
_entity_poly.entity_id
_entity_poly.type
_entity_poly.pdbx_seq_one_letter_code
_entity_poly.pdbx_strand_id
1 'polypeptide(L)'
;MDIEQKQAELIDHFTKASVGSEGIGSCPRNCRATLHPSLFAFSEILAMPAVAELEGTENAMYLEVLLLFAHGTWNDYKIAETNKVL
;
A
#
# COMPACT_ATOMS: atom_id res chain seq x y z
N MET A 1 3.82 -2.88 24.55
CA MET A 1 4.15 -3.62 23.32
C MET A 1 2.83 -3.88 22.61
N ASP A 2 2.14 -2.78 22.28
CA ASP A 2 0.72 -2.80 21.89
C ASP A 2 0.53 -2.27 20.47
N ILE A 3 1.46 -1.41 20.02
CA ILE A 3 1.45 -0.81 18.69
C ILE A 3 1.88 -1.83 17.63
N GLU A 4 2.90 -2.64 17.91
CA GLU A 4 3.37 -3.71 17.01
C GLU A 4 2.34 -4.85 16.88
N GLN A 5 1.70 -5.24 17.99
CA GLN A 5 0.64 -6.25 18.00
C GLN A 5 -0.57 -5.80 17.17
N LYS A 6 -1.00 -4.55 17.39
CA LYS A 6 -2.11 -3.94 16.64
C LYS A 6 -1.79 -3.80 15.16
N GLN A 7 -0.53 -3.52 14.82
CA GLN A 7 -0.07 -3.52 13.43
C GLN A 7 -0.18 -4.91 12.81
N ALA A 8 0.27 -5.95 13.49
CA ALA A 8 0.20 -7.33 12.98
C ALA A 8 -1.25 -7.78 12.73
N GLU A 9 -2.18 -7.43 13.64
CA GLU A 9 -3.62 -7.71 13.46
C GLU A 9 -4.20 -7.00 12.23
N LEU A 10 -3.78 -5.75 11.99
CA LEU A 10 -4.21 -4.99 10.82
C LEU A 10 -3.65 -5.61 9.54
N ILE A 11 -2.37 -5.96 9.52
CA ILE A 11 -1.73 -6.61 8.37
C ILE A 11 -2.45 -7.93 8.07
N ASP A 12 -2.67 -8.79 9.07
CA ASP A 12 -3.41 -10.06 8.90
C ASP A 12 -4.83 -9.84 8.36
N HIS A 13 -5.54 -8.82 8.84
CA HIS A 13 -6.86 -8.46 8.32
C HIS A 13 -6.82 -8.00 6.85
N PHE A 14 -5.83 -7.19 6.46
CA PHE A 14 -5.66 -6.77 5.06
C PHE A 14 -5.23 -7.94 4.16
N THR A 15 -4.31 -8.78 4.62
CA THR A 15 -3.85 -9.99 3.93
C THR A 15 -5.01 -10.96 3.69
N LYS A 16 -5.77 -11.33 4.73
CA LYS A 16 -6.95 -12.19 4.62
C LYS A 16 -8.03 -11.59 3.73
N ALA A 17 -8.27 -10.28 3.80
CA ALA A 17 -9.28 -9.63 2.98
C ALA A 17 -8.92 -9.60 1.49
N SER A 18 -7.63 -9.54 1.15
CA SER A 18 -7.18 -9.52 -0.25
C SER A 18 -7.18 -10.91 -0.90
N VAL A 19 -6.98 -11.99 -0.12
CA VAL A 19 -7.11 -13.37 -0.60
C VAL A 19 -8.53 -13.68 -1.10
N GLY A 20 -9.55 -12.95 -0.63
CA GLY A 20 -10.93 -13.10 -1.08
C GLY A 20 -11.37 -12.16 -2.21
N SER A 21 -10.51 -11.22 -2.64
CA SER A 21 -10.84 -10.24 -3.68
C SER A 21 -9.85 -10.35 -4.83
N GLU A 22 -10.17 -11.17 -5.83
CA GLU A 22 -9.43 -11.25 -7.09
C GLU A 22 -9.67 -9.97 -7.91
N GLY A 23 -8.60 -9.18 -8.13
CA GLY A 23 -8.55 -8.11 -9.13
C GLY A 23 -9.37 -6.84 -8.86
N ILE A 24 -8.73 -5.67 -9.09
CA ILE A 24 -9.27 -4.28 -9.15
C ILE A 24 -9.97 -3.76 -7.87
N GLY A 25 -10.75 -4.56 -7.15
CA GLY A 25 -11.40 -4.20 -5.88
C GLY A 25 -10.48 -4.21 -4.66
N SER A 26 -9.28 -4.79 -4.78
CA SER A 26 -8.27 -4.85 -3.71
C SER A 26 -7.49 -3.53 -3.57
N CYS A 27 -7.33 -2.74 -4.66
CA CYS A 27 -6.55 -1.49 -4.66
C CYS A 27 -7.08 -0.47 -3.64
N PRO A 28 -8.37 -0.10 -3.65
CA PRO A 28 -8.87 0.92 -2.74
C PRO A 28 -8.79 0.48 -1.28
N ARG A 29 -8.84 -0.83 -1.03
CA ARG A 29 -8.74 -1.41 0.32
C ARG A 29 -7.31 -1.39 0.85
N ASN A 30 -6.32 -1.67 0.00
CA ASN A 30 -4.90 -1.58 0.37
C ASN A 30 -4.45 -0.11 0.53
N CYS A 31 -4.99 0.82 -0.24
CA CYS A 31 -4.80 2.27 0.00
C CYS A 31 -5.41 2.72 1.33
N ARG A 32 -6.48 2.06 1.79
CA ARG A 32 -7.06 2.33 3.12
C ARG A 32 -6.10 1.96 4.25
N ALA A 33 -5.13 1.07 3.98
CA ALA A 33 -4.08 0.70 4.93
C ALA A 33 -3.11 1.88 5.16
N THR A 34 -2.77 2.67 4.12
CA THR A 34 -1.86 3.82 4.28
C THR A 34 -2.46 4.96 5.11
N LEU A 35 -3.79 4.98 5.28
CA LEU A 35 -4.50 5.94 6.13
C LEU A 35 -4.57 5.52 7.61
N HIS A 36 -4.13 4.30 7.96
CA HIS A 36 -4.29 3.79 9.31
C HIS A 36 -3.14 4.27 10.24
N PRO A 37 -3.43 5.02 11.32
CA PRO A 37 -2.41 5.66 12.17
C PRO A 37 -1.57 4.70 13.01
N SER A 38 -1.87 3.40 12.96
CA SER A 38 -1.12 2.33 13.64
C SER A 38 -0.44 1.36 12.68
N LEU A 39 -0.44 1.67 11.38
CA LEU A 39 0.22 0.86 10.35
C LEU A 39 1.41 1.63 9.78
N PHE A 40 2.59 1.09 10.01
CA PHE A 40 3.87 1.71 9.63
C PHE A 40 4.71 0.80 8.72
N ALA A 41 4.46 -0.52 8.76
CA ALA A 41 5.10 -1.50 7.89
C ALA A 41 4.18 -1.91 6.74
N PHE A 42 4.65 -1.73 5.51
CA PHE A 42 3.91 -2.04 4.28
C PHE A 42 4.58 -3.13 3.43
N SER A 43 5.73 -3.63 3.83
CA SER A 43 6.51 -4.64 3.08
C SER A 43 5.73 -5.93 2.85
N GLU A 44 4.93 -6.37 3.82
CA GLU A 44 4.11 -7.58 3.70
C GLU A 44 2.93 -7.37 2.73
N ILE A 45 2.32 -6.18 2.77
CA ILE A 45 1.24 -5.80 1.85
C ILE A 45 1.78 -5.66 0.42
N LEU A 46 2.98 -5.11 0.26
CA LEU A 46 3.64 -4.96 -1.04
C LEU A 46 4.06 -6.32 -1.65
N ALA A 47 4.44 -7.29 -0.82
CA ALA A 47 4.82 -8.64 -1.27
C ALA A 47 3.64 -9.47 -1.78
N MET A 48 2.40 -8.96 -1.69
CA MET A 48 1.21 -9.67 -2.14
C MET A 48 1.10 -9.63 -3.68
N PRO A 49 0.83 -10.77 -4.35
CA PRO A 49 0.70 -10.80 -5.80
C PRO A 49 -0.43 -9.90 -6.32
N ALA A 50 -1.51 -9.76 -5.54
CA ALA A 50 -2.62 -8.85 -5.85
C ALA A 50 -2.21 -7.36 -5.91
N VAL A 51 -1.09 -6.98 -5.28
CA VAL A 51 -0.52 -5.62 -5.34
C VAL A 51 0.42 -5.48 -6.54
N ALA A 52 1.19 -6.52 -6.86
CA ALA A 52 2.01 -6.56 -8.08
C ALA A 52 1.15 -6.52 -9.36
N GLU A 53 -0.03 -7.14 -9.36
CA GLU A 53 -1.00 -7.10 -10.46
C GLU A 53 -1.58 -5.70 -10.74
N LEU A 54 -1.34 -4.73 -9.85
CA LEU A 54 -1.77 -3.33 -10.05
C LEU A 54 -0.85 -2.59 -11.01
N GLU A 55 0.38 -3.09 -11.20
CA GLU A 55 1.33 -2.56 -12.16
C GLU A 55 0.78 -2.74 -13.59
N GLY A 56 0.61 -1.64 -14.32
CA GLY A 56 0.02 -1.64 -15.66
C GLY A 56 -1.50 -1.45 -15.73
N THR A 57 -2.17 -1.28 -14.58
CA THR A 57 -3.59 -0.89 -14.51
C THR A 57 -3.75 0.62 -14.26
N GLU A 58 -4.98 1.13 -14.35
CA GLU A 58 -5.32 2.51 -13.92
C GLU A 58 -4.99 2.79 -12.44
N ASN A 59 -4.80 1.72 -11.64
CA ASN A 59 -4.47 1.80 -10.23
C ASN A 59 -2.95 1.81 -9.96
N ALA A 60 -2.10 1.87 -10.98
CA ALA A 60 -0.64 1.94 -10.83
C ALA A 60 -0.19 3.12 -9.95
N MET A 61 -0.92 4.24 -9.97
CA MET A 61 -0.62 5.38 -9.09
C MET A 61 -0.70 5.05 -7.60
N TYR A 62 -1.55 4.09 -7.21
CA TYR A 62 -1.67 3.65 -5.83
C TYR A 62 -0.50 2.76 -5.41
N LEU A 63 0.02 1.96 -6.35
CA LEU A 63 1.24 1.18 -6.15
C LEU A 63 2.45 2.09 -5.90
N GLU A 64 2.58 3.16 -6.69
CA GLU A 64 3.65 4.16 -6.49
C GLU A 64 3.58 4.81 -5.10
N VAL A 65 2.38 5.16 -4.63
CA VAL A 65 2.20 5.70 -3.27
C VAL A 65 2.56 4.65 -2.22
N LEU A 66 2.19 3.38 -2.41
CA LEU A 66 2.54 2.32 -1.47
C LEU A 66 4.06 2.11 -1.39
N LEU A 67 4.74 2.12 -2.54
CA LEU A 67 6.20 2.01 -2.65
C LEU A 67 6.91 3.19 -1.98
N LEU A 68 6.36 4.40 -2.15
CA LEU A 68 6.85 5.60 -1.49
C LEU A 68 6.73 5.50 0.05
N PHE A 69 5.65 4.93 0.57
CA PHE A 69 5.51 4.70 2.01
C PHE A 69 6.42 3.57 2.53
N ALA A 70 6.68 2.55 1.72
CA ALA A 70 7.53 1.41 2.11
C ALA A 70 9.03 1.71 2.05
N HIS A 71 9.46 2.46 1.04
CA HIS A 71 10.88 2.65 0.70
C HIS A 71 11.28 4.10 0.46
N GLY A 72 10.32 4.96 0.15
CA GLY A 72 10.57 6.34 -0.20
C GLY A 72 10.58 7.27 1.00
N THR A 73 10.97 8.51 0.72
CA THR A 73 10.99 9.61 1.67
C THR A 73 9.99 10.68 1.29
N TRP A 74 9.69 11.59 2.21
CA TRP A 74 8.89 12.78 1.91
C TRP A 74 9.49 13.62 0.77
N ASN A 75 10.80 13.55 0.54
CA ASN A 75 11.42 14.28 -0.56
C ASN A 75 11.12 13.63 -1.91
N ASP A 76 11.11 12.29 -1.96
CA ASP A 76 10.75 11.53 -3.16
C ASP A 76 9.29 11.78 -3.56
N TYR A 77 8.40 11.97 -2.58
CA TYR A 77 7.01 12.37 -2.83
C TYR A 77 6.93 13.70 -3.57
N LYS A 78 7.60 14.73 -3.03
CA LYS A 78 7.59 16.08 -3.62
C LYS A 78 8.20 16.09 -5.03
N ILE A 79 9.24 15.29 -5.25
CA ILE A 79 9.87 15.15 -6.57
C ILE A 79 8.91 14.44 -7.53
N ALA A 80 8.23 13.38 -7.11
CA ALA A 80 7.23 12.68 -7.93
C ALA A 80 6.04 13.59 -8.28
N GLU A 81 5.58 14.42 -7.33
CA GLU A 81 4.55 15.43 -7.60
C GLU A 81 5.01 16.49 -8.61
N THR A 82 6.28 16.89 -8.53
CA THR A 82 6.87 17.88 -9.47
C THR A 82 7.10 17.27 -10.86
N ASN A 83 7.49 15.99 -10.95
CA ASN A 83 7.79 15.30 -12.21
C ASN A 83 6.54 14.80 -12.97
N LYS A 84 5.35 14.79 -12.34
CA LYS A 84 4.08 14.46 -13.00
C LYS A 84 3.46 15.63 -13.80
N VAL A 85 4.19 16.75 -13.96
CA VAL A 85 3.75 17.96 -14.71
C VAL A 85 4.28 18.01 -16.17
N LEU A 86 4.63 16.87 -16.78
CA LEU A 86 4.95 16.79 -18.22
C LEU A 86 4.13 15.73 -18.93
#